data_AF-A0A7Y8JGL0-F1
#
_entry.id   AF-A0A7Y8JGL0-F1
#
_cell.length_a   1.000
_cell.length_b   1.000
_cell.length_c   1.000
_cell.angle_alpha   90.00
_cell.angle_beta   90.00
_cell.angle_gamma   90.00
#
_symmetry.space_group_name_H-M   'P 1'
#
loop_
_entity.id
_entity.type
_entity.pdbx_description
1 polymer ?
#
loop_
_entity_poly.entity_id
_entity_poly.type
_entity_poly.pdbx_seq_one_letter_code
_entity_poly.pdbx_strand_id
1 'polypeptide(L)' 'MTRSTSPSSSVAAQLAALPTMPMKDLWALWDAHFPRRPGTWNRDYVASRVAYKIQEAAHGGVDPDIRRRLVRL' A
#
# COMPACT_ATOMS: atom_id res chain seq x y z
N MET A 1 27.56 -16.45 -5.97
CA MET A 1 26.42 -15.80 -6.64
C MET A 1 25.93 -14.66 -5.75
N THR A 2 26.39 -13.43 -5.99
CA THR A 2 26.05 -12.24 -5.20
C THR A 2 24.79 -11.61 -5.78
N ARG A 3 23.67 -11.63 -5.02
CA ARG A 3 22.46 -10.89 -5.39
C ARG A 3 22.71 -9.40 -5.18
N SER A 4 22.89 -8.68 -6.28
CA SER A 4 22.90 -7.22 -6.30
C SER A 4 21.51 -6.71 -5.96
N THR A 5 21.29 -6.31 -4.70
CA THR A 5 20.11 -5.51 -4.33
C THR A 5 20.39 -4.07 -4.75
N SER A 6 20.09 -3.75 -6.01
CA SER A 6 19.97 -2.36 -6.45
C SER A 6 18.94 -1.64 -5.56
N PRO A 7 19.10 -0.34 -5.26
CA PRO A 7 18.10 0.46 -4.53
C PRO A 7 16.88 0.77 -5.42
N SER A 8 16.43 -0.21 -6.20
CA SER A 8 15.25 -0.16 -7.04
C SER A 8 14.02 -0.31 -6.14
N SER A 9 13.59 0.82 -5.56
CA SER A 9 12.24 1.07 -5.05
C SER A 9 11.54 -0.13 -4.38
N SER A 10 12.18 -0.72 -3.36
CA SER A 10 11.56 -1.79 -2.58
C SER A 10 10.21 -1.31 -2.02
N VAL A 11 9.19 -2.17 -2.07
CA VAL A 11 7.87 -1.91 -1.50
C VAL A 11 8.00 -1.37 -0.08
N ALA A 12 8.89 -1.96 0.73
CA ALA A 12 9.16 -1.50 2.09
C ALA A 12 9.64 -0.04 2.16
N ALA A 13 10.47 0.41 1.21
CA ALA A 13 10.93 1.80 1.15
C ALA A 13 9.80 2.76 0.75
N GLN A 14 8.93 2.35 -0.18
CA GLN A 14 7.74 3.14 -0.53
C GLN A 14 6.80 3.28 0.67
N LEU A 15 6.56 2.20 1.40
CA LEU A 15 5.72 2.19 2.61
C LEU A 15 6.28 3.08 3.72
N ALA A 16 7.59 3.03 3.94
CA ALA A 16 8.27 3.86 4.95
C ALA A 16 8.18 5.36 4.63
N ALA A 17 8.05 5.74 3.36
CA ALA A 17 7.92 7.13 2.94
C ALA A 17 6.49 7.70 3.09
N LEU A 18 5.45 6.85 3.10
CA LEU A 18 4.04 7.28 3.19
C LEU A 18 3.71 8.17 4.41
N PRO A 19 4.11 7.84 5.66
CA PRO A 19 3.76 8.67 6.82
C PRO A 19 4.44 10.05 6.79
N THR A 20 5.57 10.20 6.11
CA THR A 20 6.32 11.46 5.97
C THR A 20 5.95 12.26 4.72
N MET A 21 5.22 11.66 3.78
CA MET A 21 4.87 12.24 2.48
C MET A 21 3.78 13.31 2.59
N PRO A 22 3.87 14.48 1.93
CA PRO A 22 2.83 15.51 2.09
C PRO A 22 1.47 15.02 1.58
N MET A 23 0.39 15.55 2.17
CA MET A 23 -0.98 15.09 1.90
C MET A 23 -1.36 15.12 0.41
N LYS A 24 -0.84 16.08 -0.36
CA LYS A 24 -1.05 16.18 -1.81
C LYS A 24 -0.55 14.94 -2.57
N ASP A 25 0.61 14.41 -2.18
CA ASP A 25 1.24 13.28 -2.84
C ASP A 25 0.55 11.98 -2.38
N LEU A 26 0.11 11.93 -1.12
CA LEU A 26 -0.75 10.88 -0.59
C LEU A 26 -2.07 10.76 -1.40
N TRP A 27 -2.68 11.89 -1.75
CA TRP A 27 -3.87 11.93 -2.59
C TRP A 27 -3.59 11.53 -4.04
N ALA A 28 -2.44 11.92 -4.60
CA ALA A 28 -2.05 11.48 -5.94
C ALA A 28 -1.89 9.96 -6.01
N LEU A 29 -1.26 9.34 -5.00
CA LEU A 29 -1.18 7.89 -4.87
C LEU A 29 -2.57 7.26 -4.67
N TRP A 30 -3.44 7.90 -3.89
CA TRP A 30 -4.81 7.44 -3.72
C TRP A 30 -5.57 7.41 -5.04
N ASP A 31 -5.58 8.50 -5.79
CA ASP A 31 -6.32 8.61 -7.07
C ASP A 31 -5.77 7.64 -8.13
N ALA A 32 -4.49 7.23 -8.04
CA ALA A 32 -3.90 6.20 -8.90
C ALA A 32 -4.43 4.79 -8.61
N HIS A 33 -4.82 4.50 -7.36
CA HIS A 33 -5.25 3.17 -6.92
C HIS A 33 -6.76 3.03 -6.69
N PHE A 34 -7.45 4.15 -6.45
CA PHE A 34 -8.85 4.17 -6.07
C PHE A 34 -9.62 5.20 -6.92
N PRO A 35 -10.75 4.82 -7.53
CA PRO A 35 -11.55 5.73 -8.35
C PRO A 35 -12.38 6.73 -7.52
N ARG A 36 -12.47 6.56 -6.19
CA ARG A 36 -13.29 7.41 -5.31
C ARG A 36 -12.52 7.77 -4.04
N ARG A 37 -12.61 9.03 -3.63
CA ARG A 37 -12.02 9.52 -2.38
C ARG A 37 -12.88 9.15 -1.16
N PRO A 38 -12.26 8.89 0.00
CA PRO A 38 -12.98 8.57 1.23
C PRO A 38 -13.69 9.84 1.74
N GLY A 39 -14.81 9.66 2.43
CA GLY A 39 -15.57 10.77 3.02
C GLY A 39 -14.90 11.40 4.24
N THR A 40 -13.83 10.80 4.76
CA THR A 40 -13.08 11.28 5.91
C THR A 40 -11.67 11.71 5.50
N TRP A 41 -11.22 12.84 6.05
CA TRP A 41 -9.89 13.39 5.77
C TRP A 41 -8.82 12.88 6.76
N ASN A 42 -8.92 11.62 7.19
CA ASN A 42 -7.96 11.05 8.12
C ASN A 42 -6.70 10.62 7.36
N ARG A 43 -5.57 11.29 7.64
CA ARG A 43 -4.27 11.02 7.00
C ARG A 43 -3.82 9.57 7.19
N ASP A 44 -3.88 9.06 8.41
CA ASP A 44 -3.45 7.70 8.75
C ASP A 44 -4.29 6.65 8.02
N TYR A 45 -5.60 6.92 7.87
CA TYR A 45 -6.50 6.07 7.09
C TYR A 45 -6.11 6.03 5.62
N VAL A 46 -5.89 7.19 5.00
CA VAL A 46 -5.49 7.29 3.58
C VAL A 46 -4.14 6.61 3.37
N ALA A 47 -3.16 6.88 4.24
CA ALA A 47 -1.83 6.28 4.16
C ALA A 47 -1.88 4.75 4.29
N SER A 48 -2.63 4.22 5.25
CA SER A 48 -2.78 2.77 5.46
C SER A 48 -3.45 2.07 4.28
N ARG A 49 -4.44 2.71 3.65
CA ARG A 49 -5.13 2.15 2.47
C ARG A 49 -4.26 2.17 1.22
N VAL A 50 -3.50 3.24 1.01
CA VAL A 50 -2.50 3.32 -0.07
C VAL A 50 -1.42 2.27 0.15
N ALA A 51 -0.89 2.16 1.36
CA ALA A 51 0.08 1.14 1.76
C ALA A 51 -0.41 -0.28 1.40
N TYR A 52 -1.64 -0.60 1.79
CA TYR A 52 -2.26 -1.88 1.47
C TYR A 52 -2.35 -2.13 -0.04
N LYS A 53 -2.70 -1.11 -0.84
CA LYS A 53 -2.76 -1.26 -2.30
C LYS A 53 -1.42 -1.45 -2.96
N ILE A 54 -0.38 -0.76 -2.50
CA ILE A 54 0.99 -0.95 -2.98
C ILE A 54 1.45 -2.37 -2.65
N GLN A 55 1.15 -2.87 -1.45
CA GLN A 55 1.42 -4.26 -1.07
C GLN A 55 0.65 -5.27 -1.91
N GLU A 56 -0.67 -5.07 -2.13
CA GLU A 56 -1.46 -5.95 -3.00
C GLU A 56 -0.90 -5.99 -4.42
N ALA A 57 -0.51 -4.84 -4.98
CA ALA A 57 0.04 -4.76 -6.33
C ALA A 57 1.39 -5.48 -6.46
N ALA A 58 2.21 -5.44 -5.41
CA ALA A 58 3.53 -6.08 -5.42
C ALA A 58 3.52 -7.56 -5.04
N HIS A 59 2.58 -7.99 -4.21
CA HIS A 59 2.50 -9.36 -3.67
C HIS A 59 1.32 -10.18 -4.20
N GLY A 60 0.47 -9.61 -5.07
CA GLY A 60 -0.64 -10.34 -5.71
C GLY A 60 -1.93 -10.42 -4.88
N GLY A 61 -2.12 -9.51 -3.92
CA GLY A 61 -3.24 -9.54 -2.99
C GLY A 61 -3.01 -10.45 -1.78
N VAL A 62 -3.93 -10.42 -0.82
CA VAL A 62 -3.91 -11.37 0.31
C VAL A 62 -4.05 -12.77 -0.26
N ASP A 63 -3.06 -13.62 0.02
CA ASP A 63 -3.06 -15.03 -0.39
C ASP A 63 -4.46 -15.63 -0.15
N PRO A 64 -5.09 -16.24 -1.16
CA PRO A 64 -6.44 -16.79 -1.01
C PRO A 64 -6.54 -17.78 0.16
N ASP A 65 -5.43 -18.36 0.62
CA ASP A 65 -5.35 -19.18 1.82
C ASP A 65 -5.70 -18.39 3.11
N ILE A 66 -5.21 -17.14 3.25
CA ILE A 66 -5.53 -16.27 4.38
C ILE A 66 -7.01 -15.86 4.36
N ARG A 67 -7.57 -15.57 3.17
CA ARG A 67 -9.01 -15.27 3.02
C ARG A 67 -9.89 -16.47 3.37
N ARG A 68 -9.47 -17.70 3.02
CA ARG A 68 -10.19 -18.93 3.42
C ARG A 68 -10.15 -19.16 4.93
N ARG A 69 -9.05 -18.78 5.59
CA ARG A 69 -8.89 -18.95 7.05
C ARG A 69 -9.73 -17.96 7.87
N LEU A 70 -10.06 -16.80 7.31
CA LEU A 70 -10.93 -15.78 7.92
C LEU A 70 -12.44 -16.04 7.73
N VAL A 71 -12.83 -16.85 6.74
CA VAL A 71 -14.25 -17.24 6.50
C VAL A 71 -14.73 -18.37 7.40
N ARG A 72 -13.85 -18.95 8.23
CA ARG A 72 -14.17 -20.06 9.15
C ARG A 72 -14.12 -19.63 10.64
N LEU A 73 -14.54 -18.41 10.93
CA LEU A 73 -14.93 -17.96 12.27
C LEU A 73 -16.37 -17.48 12.21
#